data_AF-B4P1D2-F1
#
_entry.id   AF-B4P1D2-F1
#
_cell.length_a   1.000
_cell.length_b   1.000
_cell.length_c   1.000
_cell.angle_alpha   90.00
_cell.angle_beta   90.00
_cell.angle_gamma   90.00
#
_symmetry.space_group_name_H-M   'P 1'
#
loop_
_entity.id
_entity.type
_entity.pdbx_description
1 polymer ?
#
loop_
_entity_poly.entity_id
_entity_poly.type
_entity_poly.pdbx_seq_one_letter_code
_entity_poly.pdbx_strand_id
1 'polypeptide(L)'
;MACRTSFLKAVLIVLNVLLSLIGVTLIALSVYELNSSTPGTFEHIAIVVQIFVGTFVVLTSFLGCFATARVSLGLVWSYVICLLILLCLQIYIIAAAHSTDYVERSKKDFLVIWADRSANVERITLLQQKYSCCGQLGAHDYILMGRGIPLSCYRAQERRENTLFTEGCQQAVQAHATDNVAIGLIIKWLLLLVEFGALGAATHLGITVRNKLRRERF
;
A
#
# COMPACT_ATOMS: atom_id res chain seq x y z
N MET A 1 -33.81 -15.74 -18.97
CA MET A 1 -33.22 -14.45 -18.52
C MET A 1 -32.84 -14.43 -17.03
N ALA A 2 -33.57 -15.12 -16.14
CA ALA A 2 -33.27 -15.17 -14.70
C ALA A 2 -31.89 -15.79 -14.35
N CYS A 3 -31.48 -16.88 -15.03
CA CYS A 3 -30.19 -17.53 -14.82
C CYS A 3 -28.99 -16.58 -15.04
N ARG A 4 -29.00 -15.81 -16.13
CA ARG A 4 -27.95 -14.84 -16.48
C ARG A 4 -27.81 -13.72 -15.44
N THR A 5 -28.93 -13.21 -14.92
CA THR A 5 -28.91 -12.18 -13.86
C THR A 5 -28.42 -12.73 -12.54
N SER A 6 -28.80 -13.97 -12.17
CA SER A 6 -28.32 -14.60 -10.93
C SER A 6 -26.82 -14.88 -10.97
N PHE A 7 -26.30 -15.36 -12.11
CA PHE A 7 -24.87 -15.55 -12.31
C PHE A 7 -24.08 -14.25 -12.17
N LEU A 8 -24.54 -13.17 -12.83
CA LEU A 8 -23.87 -11.87 -12.77
C LEU A 8 -23.85 -11.28 -11.35
N LYS A 9 -24.93 -11.46 -10.58
CA LYS A 9 -24.98 -11.07 -9.17
C LYS A 9 -23.96 -11.86 -8.34
N ALA A 10 -23.85 -13.16 -8.55
CA ALA A 10 -22.88 -14.00 -7.84
C ALA A 10 -21.45 -13.57 -8.14
N VAL A 11 -21.11 -13.34 -9.42
CA VAL A 11 -19.80 -12.82 -9.83
C VAL A 11 -19.50 -11.47 -9.18
N LEU A 12 -20.47 -10.55 -9.16
CA LEU A 12 -20.27 -9.23 -8.57
C LEU A 12 -20.08 -9.29 -7.05
N ILE A 13 -20.77 -10.20 -6.36
CA ILE A 13 -20.55 -10.45 -4.93
C ILE A 13 -19.13 -10.97 -4.70
N VAL A 14 -18.68 -11.97 -5.48
CA VAL A 14 -17.32 -12.51 -5.36
C VAL A 14 -16.28 -11.43 -5.59
N LEU A 15 -16.43 -10.62 -6.64
CA LEU A 15 -15.51 -9.50 -6.92
C LEU A 15 -15.47 -8.48 -5.78
N ASN A 16 -16.62 -8.12 -5.19
CA ASN A 16 -16.66 -7.19 -4.05
C ASN A 16 -16.05 -7.79 -2.78
N VAL A 17 -16.19 -9.09 -2.53
CA VAL A 17 -15.50 -9.75 -1.43
C VAL A 17 -13.99 -9.71 -1.65
N LEU A 18 -13.51 -9.97 -2.87
CA LEU A 18 -12.10 -9.85 -3.22
C LEU A 18 -11.59 -8.41 -3.03
N LEU A 19 -12.33 -7.40 -3.52
CA LEU A 19 -11.99 -5.99 -3.31
C LEU A 19 -11.90 -5.63 -1.82
N SER A 20 -12.82 -6.14 -1.01
CA SER A 20 -12.80 -5.92 0.44
C SER A 20 -11.55 -6.54 1.09
N LEU A 21 -11.19 -7.77 0.72
CA LEU A 21 -9.98 -8.43 1.22
C LEU A 21 -8.73 -7.65 0.82
N ILE A 22 -8.62 -7.24 -0.44
CA ILE A 22 -7.50 -6.43 -0.94
C ILE A 22 -7.43 -5.09 -0.18
N GLY A 23 -8.57 -4.40 -0.01
CA GLY A 23 -8.65 -3.16 0.76
C GLY A 23 -8.18 -3.32 2.21
N VAL A 24 -8.58 -4.39 2.89
CA VAL A 24 -8.12 -4.69 4.26
C VAL A 24 -6.61 -4.97 4.29
N THR A 25 -6.08 -5.74 3.34
CA THR A 25 -4.62 -5.98 3.27
C THR A 25 -3.83 -4.69 3.03
N LEU A 26 -4.33 -3.79 2.18
CA LEU A 26 -3.73 -2.47 1.96
C LEU A 26 -3.70 -1.65 3.25
N ILE A 27 -4.80 -1.63 4.02
CA ILE A 27 -4.84 -0.91 5.30
C ILE A 27 -3.84 -1.53 6.28
N ALA A 28 -3.81 -2.86 6.42
CA ALA A 28 -2.91 -3.55 7.35
C ALA A 28 -1.43 -3.28 7.04
N LEU A 29 -1.03 -3.36 5.77
CA LEU A 29 0.33 -3.04 5.34
C LEU A 29 0.67 -1.57 5.57
N SER A 30 -0.25 -0.66 5.26
CA SER A 30 -0.03 0.77 5.45
C SER A 30 0.10 1.14 6.93
N VAL A 31 -0.66 0.49 7.83
CA VAL A 31 -0.54 0.68 9.28
C VAL A 31 0.79 0.14 9.81
N TYR A 32 1.24 -1.01 9.28
CA TYR A 32 2.56 -1.56 9.62
C TYR A 32 3.69 -0.60 9.21
N GLU A 33 3.62 -0.03 8.00
CA GLU A 33 4.57 0.98 7.52
C GLU A 33 4.49 2.26 8.37
N LEU A 34 3.28 2.71 8.73
CA LEU A 34 3.04 3.91 9.52
C LEU A 34 3.74 3.85 10.89
N ASN A 35 3.68 2.70 11.57
CA ASN A 35 4.33 2.50 12.86
C ASN A 35 5.86 2.65 12.81
N SER A 36 6.42 2.55 11.60
CA SER A 36 7.85 2.61 11.37
C SER A 36 8.31 3.88 10.64
N SER A 37 7.36 4.74 10.28
CA SER A 37 7.58 6.00 9.58
C SER A 37 7.73 7.15 10.59
N THR A 38 8.50 8.16 10.20
CA THR A 38 8.68 9.38 10.99
C THR A 38 7.56 10.38 10.72
N PRO A 39 6.92 10.96 11.75
CA PRO A 39 5.88 11.97 11.55
C PRO A 39 6.42 13.21 10.83
N GLY A 40 5.65 13.75 9.88
CA GLY A 40 5.98 15.00 9.18
C GLY A 40 6.78 14.85 7.87
N THR A 41 7.14 13.64 7.48
CA THR A 41 7.77 13.38 6.16
C THR A 41 6.72 13.20 5.07
N PHE A 42 7.12 13.41 3.81
CA PHE A 42 6.28 13.12 2.64
C PHE A 42 5.83 11.66 2.59
N GLU A 43 6.66 10.73 3.07
CA GLU A 43 6.35 9.30 3.18
C GLU A 43 5.18 9.07 4.14
N HIS A 44 5.20 9.69 5.32
CA HIS A 44 4.11 9.60 6.28
C HIS A 44 2.78 10.09 5.70
N ILE A 45 2.79 11.19 4.94
CA ILE A 45 1.59 11.71 4.28
C ILE A 45 1.08 10.71 3.23
N ALA A 46 1.98 10.12 2.43
CA ALA A 46 1.62 9.14 1.42
C ALA A 46 1.00 7.87 2.04
N ILE A 47 1.56 7.37 3.15
CA ILE A 47 1.03 6.21 3.90
C ILE A 47 -0.38 6.51 4.42
N VAL A 48 -0.60 7.70 5.01
CA VAL A 48 -1.93 8.12 5.51
C VAL A 48 -2.95 8.17 4.37
N VAL A 49 -2.59 8.75 3.22
CA VAL A 49 -3.45 8.76 2.03
C VAL A 49 -3.78 7.34 1.56
N GLN A 50 -2.83 6.42 1.61
CA GLN A 50 -3.04 5.02 1.24
C GLN A 50 -4.04 4.31 2.17
N ILE A 51 -4.02 4.60 3.48
CA ILE A 51 -5.03 4.11 4.44
C ILE A 51 -6.42 4.61 4.09
N PHE A 52 -6.55 5.91 3.74
CA PHE A 52 -7.83 6.48 3.32
C PHE A 52 -8.37 5.82 2.05
N VAL A 53 -7.50 5.58 1.05
CA VAL A 53 -7.89 4.89 -0.19
C VAL A 53 -8.36 3.46 0.12
N GLY A 54 -7.60 2.70 0.92
CA GLY A 54 -7.98 1.34 1.30
C GLY A 54 -9.32 1.29 2.05
N THR A 55 -9.57 2.26 2.93
CA THR A 55 -10.86 2.38 3.64
C THR A 55 -12.00 2.64 2.66
N PHE A 56 -11.79 3.53 1.68
CA PHE A 56 -12.80 3.81 0.67
C PHE A 56 -13.09 2.59 -0.20
N VAL A 57 -12.08 1.80 -0.58
CA VAL A 57 -12.24 0.52 -1.29
C VAL A 57 -13.12 -0.47 -0.50
N VAL A 58 -12.90 -0.57 0.81
CA VAL A 58 -13.72 -1.44 1.67
C VAL A 58 -15.18 -0.95 1.71
N LEU A 59 -15.40 0.36 1.87
CA LEU A 59 -16.74 0.95 1.88
C LEU A 59 -17.47 0.76 0.54
N THR A 60 -16.78 0.98 -0.58
CA THR A 60 -17.36 0.76 -1.91
C THR A 60 -17.68 -0.71 -2.15
N SER A 61 -16.87 -1.64 -1.62
CA SER A 61 -17.14 -3.08 -1.67
C SER A 61 -18.45 -3.44 -0.96
N PHE A 62 -18.70 -2.87 0.23
CA PHE A 62 -19.97 -3.04 0.93
C PHE A 62 -21.15 -2.46 0.12
N LEU A 63 -20.98 -1.27 -0.46
CA LEU A 63 -21.99 -0.66 -1.34
C LEU A 63 -22.30 -1.56 -2.55
N GLY A 64 -21.30 -2.20 -3.16
CA GLY A 64 -21.48 -3.15 -4.26
C GLY A 64 -22.32 -4.38 -3.87
N CYS A 65 -22.06 -4.95 -2.68
CA CYS A 65 -22.87 -6.03 -2.12
C CYS A 65 -24.32 -5.60 -1.90
N PHE A 66 -24.55 -4.43 -1.28
CA PHE A 66 -25.90 -3.90 -1.05
C PHE A 66 -26.63 -3.55 -2.35
N ALA A 67 -25.94 -2.99 -3.34
CA ALA A 67 -26.48 -2.68 -4.66
C ALA A 67 -26.99 -3.95 -5.35
N THR A 68 -26.26 -5.06 -5.22
CA THR A 68 -26.62 -6.36 -5.77
C THR A 68 -27.83 -6.98 -5.08
N ALA A 69 -27.86 -6.91 -3.73
CA ALA A 69 -28.92 -7.47 -2.91
C ALA A 69 -30.25 -6.73 -3.11
N ARG A 70 -30.23 -5.39 -3.09
CA ARG A 70 -31.43 -4.55 -3.21
C ARG A 70 -31.87 -4.32 -4.65
N VAL A 71 -31.02 -4.63 -5.65
CA VAL A 71 -31.28 -4.42 -7.09
C VAL A 71 -31.75 -2.98 -7.39
N SER A 72 -31.30 -2.02 -6.59
CA SER A 72 -31.66 -0.61 -6.76
C SER A 72 -30.77 0.02 -7.82
N LEU A 73 -31.39 0.60 -8.85
CA LEU A 73 -30.65 1.30 -9.90
C LEU A 73 -29.79 2.44 -9.33
N GLY A 74 -30.31 3.18 -8.34
CA GLY A 74 -29.57 4.27 -7.69
C GLY A 74 -28.28 3.79 -7.05
N LEU A 75 -28.35 2.70 -6.27
CA LEU A 75 -27.17 2.11 -5.60
C LEU A 75 -26.15 1.54 -6.60
N VAL A 76 -26.61 0.92 -7.69
CA VAL A 76 -25.70 0.38 -8.71
C VAL A 76 -24.94 1.52 -9.40
N TRP A 77 -25.62 2.60 -9.77
CA TRP A 77 -24.97 3.74 -10.42
C TRP A 77 -24.07 4.52 -9.45
N SER A 78 -24.44 4.68 -8.18
CA SER A 78 -23.54 5.29 -7.19
C SER A 78 -22.28 4.45 -6.99
N TYR A 79 -22.41 3.12 -6.93
CA TYR A 79 -21.27 2.20 -6.86
C TYR A 79 -20.35 2.33 -8.08
N VAL A 80 -20.92 2.37 -9.29
CA VAL A 80 -20.15 2.60 -10.54
C VAL A 80 -19.38 3.92 -10.51
N ILE A 81 -19.99 5.00 -10.04
CA ILE A 81 -19.33 6.31 -9.93
C ILE A 81 -18.18 6.24 -8.92
N CYS A 82 -18.38 5.60 -7.76
CA CYS A 82 -17.33 5.43 -6.77
C CYS A 82 -16.15 4.61 -7.31
N LEU A 83 -16.40 3.53 -8.05
CA LEU A 83 -15.35 2.74 -8.71
C LEU A 83 -14.57 3.57 -9.74
N LEU A 84 -15.26 4.41 -10.52
CA LEU A 84 -14.58 5.29 -11.49
C LEU A 84 -13.64 6.29 -10.80
N ILE A 85 -14.08 6.88 -9.68
CA ILE A 85 -13.24 7.79 -8.90
C ILE A 85 -12.00 7.05 -8.35
N LEU A 86 -12.18 5.85 -7.81
CA LEU A 86 -11.09 5.01 -7.31
C LEU A 86 -10.08 4.67 -8.41
N LEU A 87 -10.55 4.26 -9.59
CA LEU A 87 -9.70 3.96 -10.74
C LEU A 87 -8.88 5.17 -11.19
N CYS A 88 -9.50 6.35 -11.28
CA CYS A 88 -8.79 7.58 -11.64
C CYS A 88 -7.67 7.90 -10.63
N LEU A 89 -7.97 7.76 -9.32
CA LEU A 89 -6.96 7.97 -8.27
C LEU A 89 -5.82 6.95 -8.36
N GLN A 90 -6.12 5.68 -8.62
CA GLN A 90 -5.10 4.64 -8.76
C GLN A 90 -4.19 4.86 -9.95
N ILE A 91 -4.76 5.20 -11.12
CA ILE A 91 -3.98 5.50 -12.32
C ILE A 91 -3.04 6.68 -12.06
N TYR A 92 -3.52 7.73 -11.40
CA TYR A 92 -2.70 8.87 -10.99
C TYR A 92 -1.55 8.45 -10.07
N ILE A 93 -1.84 7.65 -9.04
CA ILE A 93 -0.82 7.17 -8.08
C ILE A 93 0.23 6.30 -8.78
N ILE A 94 -0.17 5.38 -9.66
CA ILE A 94 0.76 4.51 -10.40
C ILE A 94 1.62 5.33 -11.35
N ALA A 95 1.05 6.32 -12.05
CA ALA A 95 1.81 7.20 -12.92
C ALA A 95 2.83 8.05 -12.14
N ALA A 96 2.41 8.62 -11.00
CA ALA A 96 3.30 9.38 -10.12
C ALA A 96 4.40 8.48 -9.53
N ALA A 97 4.08 7.23 -9.21
CA ALA A 97 5.04 6.26 -8.71
C ALA A 97 6.12 5.95 -9.74
N HIS A 98 5.77 5.80 -11.02
CA HIS A 98 6.75 5.57 -12.08
C HIS A 98 7.64 6.80 -12.35
N SER A 99 7.17 8.01 -12.04
CA SER A 99 7.99 9.22 -12.18
C SER A 99 8.97 9.46 -11.01
N THR A 100 8.82 8.73 -9.90
CA THR A 100 9.64 8.94 -8.70
C THR A 100 10.47 7.70 -8.38
N ASP A 101 11.80 7.82 -8.41
CA ASP A 101 12.69 6.77 -7.95
C ASP A 101 12.65 6.69 -6.41
N TYR A 102 11.68 5.93 -5.89
CA TYR A 102 11.54 5.71 -4.45
C TYR A 102 12.82 5.18 -3.81
N VAL A 103 13.53 4.27 -4.49
CA VAL A 103 14.78 3.67 -4.01
C VAL A 103 15.88 4.72 -3.84
N GLU A 104 16.04 5.60 -4.83
CA GLU A 104 17.04 6.67 -4.77
C GLU A 104 16.63 7.74 -3.75
N ARG A 105 15.32 7.97 -3.56
CA ARG A 105 14.81 8.88 -2.54
C ARG A 105 15.05 8.34 -1.12
N SER A 106 14.78 7.07 -0.86
CA SER A 106 15.06 6.42 0.44
C SER A 106 16.55 6.42 0.75
N LYS A 107 17.41 6.22 -0.26
CA LYS A 107 18.86 6.36 -0.12
C LYS A 107 19.25 7.78 0.26
N LYS A 108 18.75 8.80 -0.44
CA LYS A 108 19.04 10.21 -0.15
C LYS A 108 18.57 10.61 1.25
N ASP A 109 17.38 10.18 1.66
CA ASP A 109 16.83 10.46 2.99
C ASP A 109 17.72 9.84 4.09
N PHE A 110 18.15 8.59 3.91
CA PHE A 110 19.12 7.96 4.80
C PHE A 110 20.44 8.73 4.87
N LEU A 111 20.98 9.18 3.72
CA LEU A 111 22.23 9.95 3.69
C LEU A 111 22.11 11.29 4.44
N VAL A 112 20.96 11.96 4.36
CA VAL A 112 20.70 13.19 5.13
C VAL A 112 20.66 12.90 6.63
N ILE A 113 19.97 11.84 7.04
CA ILE A 113 19.91 11.41 8.45
C ILE A 113 21.31 11.04 8.97
N TRP A 114 22.10 10.36 8.14
CA TRP A 114 23.47 9.95 8.48
C TRP A 114 24.44 11.14 8.56
N ALA A 115 24.28 12.13 7.67
CA ALA A 115 25.10 13.34 7.67
C ALA A 115 24.95 14.14 8.99
N ASP A 116 23.73 14.25 9.52
CA ASP A 116 23.47 14.83 10.84
C ASP A 116 23.18 13.76 11.91
N ARG A 117 24.10 12.80 12.03
CA ARG A 117 23.93 11.69 12.97
C ARG A 117 23.84 12.12 14.43
N SER A 118 24.42 13.26 14.80
CA SER A 118 24.43 13.80 16.16
C SER A 118 23.03 14.22 16.60
N ALA A 119 22.25 14.83 15.71
CA ALA A 119 20.87 15.17 15.98
C ALA A 119 19.93 13.96 15.83
N ASN A 120 20.34 12.92 15.10
CA ASN A 120 19.50 11.80 14.70
C ASN A 120 19.90 10.44 15.32
N VAL A 121 20.54 10.43 16.50
CA VAL A 121 21.04 9.20 17.14
C VAL A 121 19.95 8.15 17.34
N GLU A 122 18.77 8.57 17.81
CA GLU A 122 17.62 7.69 18.03
C GLU A 122 17.12 7.07 16.72
N ARG A 123 16.97 7.89 15.67
CA ARG A 123 16.57 7.43 14.33
C ARG A 123 17.55 6.43 13.75
N ILE A 124 18.85 6.70 13.82
CA ILE A 124 19.88 5.79 13.33
C ILE A 124 19.87 4.48 14.12
N THR A 125 19.68 4.54 15.44
CA THR A 125 19.59 3.35 16.30
C THR A 125 18.41 2.47 15.92
N LEU A 126 17.23 3.07 15.72
CA LEU A 126 16.04 2.36 15.26
C LEU A 126 16.23 1.75 13.87
N LEU A 127 16.84 2.50 12.95
CA LEU A 127 17.11 2.04 11.59
C LEU A 127 18.04 0.82 11.59
N GLN A 128 19.14 0.89 12.35
CA GLN A 128 20.12 -0.19 12.45
C GLN A 128 19.51 -1.48 13.00
N GLN A 129 18.62 -1.38 13.99
CA GLN A 129 17.90 -2.54 14.52
C GLN A 129 16.82 -3.04 13.56
N LYS A 130 16.03 -2.14 12.97
CA LYS A 130 14.93 -2.47 12.05
C LYS A 130 15.43 -3.20 10.80
N TYR A 131 16.51 -2.71 10.21
CA TYR A 131 17.09 -3.25 8.98
C TYR A 131 18.28 -4.18 9.24
N SER A 132 18.59 -4.51 10.51
CA SER A 132 19.72 -5.37 10.89
C SER A 132 21.03 -4.98 10.20
N CYS A 133 21.34 -3.69 10.20
CA CYS A 133 22.46 -3.09 9.46
C CYS A 133 23.34 -2.25 10.39
N CYS A 134 24.58 -1.98 10.00
CA CYS A 134 25.50 -1.14 10.75
C CYS A 134 26.29 -0.20 9.83
N GLY A 135 26.44 1.06 10.26
CA GLY A 135 27.15 2.06 9.46
C GLY A 135 26.35 2.55 8.26
N GLN A 136 26.96 3.41 7.46
CA GLN A 136 26.46 3.77 6.14
C GLN A 136 26.76 2.64 5.15
N LEU A 137 28.05 2.29 5.02
CA LEU A 137 28.57 1.22 4.19
C LEU A 137 28.95 -0.02 5.01
N GLY A 138 29.22 0.16 6.31
CA GLY A 138 29.47 -0.95 7.23
C GLY A 138 29.92 -0.49 8.62
N ALA A 139 30.07 -1.43 9.55
CA ALA A 139 30.47 -1.13 10.93
C ALA A 139 31.81 -0.36 11.06
N HIS A 140 32.70 -0.51 10.07
CA HIS A 140 33.98 0.20 9.98
C HIS A 140 33.83 1.73 9.93
N ASP A 141 32.69 2.25 9.46
CA ASP A 141 32.44 3.69 9.41
C ASP A 141 32.55 4.33 10.81
N TYR A 142 32.14 3.62 11.86
CA TYR A 142 32.28 4.10 13.23
C TYR A 142 33.75 4.17 13.66
N ILE A 143 34.54 3.17 13.29
CA ILE A 143 35.96 3.07 13.61
C ILE A 143 36.74 4.19 12.91
N LEU A 144 36.46 4.44 11.63
CA LEU A 144 37.02 5.55 10.85
C LEU A 144 36.72 6.92 11.46
N MET A 145 35.56 7.06 12.12
CA MET A 145 35.18 8.28 12.84
C MET A 145 35.77 8.36 14.27
N GLY A 146 36.64 7.42 14.67
CA GLY A 146 37.20 7.36 16.02
C GLY A 146 36.16 7.07 17.11
N ARG A 147 35.03 6.45 16.74
CA ARG A 147 33.94 6.11 17.66
C ARG A 147 33.83 4.60 17.84
N GLY A 148 33.41 4.18 19.04
CA GLY A 148 33.04 2.79 19.28
C GLY A 148 31.77 2.42 18.51
N ILE A 149 31.70 1.16 18.05
CA ILE A 149 30.50 0.62 17.40
C ILE A 149 29.35 0.62 18.43
N PRO A 150 28.19 1.23 18.12
CA PRO A 150 27.08 1.32 19.04
C PRO A 150 26.41 -0.04 19.26
N LEU A 151 25.73 -0.21 20.41
CA LEU A 151 25.01 -1.44 20.76
C LEU A 151 23.88 -1.76 19.76
N SER A 152 23.34 -0.73 19.10
CA SER A 152 22.36 -0.85 18.01
C SER A 152 22.85 -1.61 16.79
N CYS A 153 24.16 -1.79 16.62
CA CYS A 153 24.72 -2.62 15.55
C CYS A 153 24.78 -4.11 15.89
N TYR A 154 24.30 -4.52 17.06
CA TYR A 154 24.34 -5.92 17.50
C TYR A 154 22.93 -6.48 17.66
N ARG A 155 22.71 -7.71 17.18
CA ARG A 155 21.39 -8.39 17.16
C ARG A 155 20.71 -8.53 18.54
N ALA A 156 21.50 -8.61 19.61
CA ALA A 156 21.00 -8.71 21.00
C ALA A 156 21.37 -7.49 21.85
N GLN A 157 21.87 -6.41 21.23
CA GLN A 157 22.50 -5.29 21.93
C GLN A 157 23.67 -5.71 22.85
N GLU A 158 24.21 -6.91 22.65
CA GLU A 158 25.41 -7.40 23.31
C GLU A 158 26.61 -7.21 22.37
N ARG A 159 27.70 -6.61 22.87
CA ARG A 159 28.96 -6.46 22.11
C ARG A 159 29.66 -7.81 21.96
N ARG A 160 29.14 -8.66 21.08
CA ARG A 160 29.73 -9.94 20.69
C ARG A 160 30.01 -9.91 19.20
N GLU A 161 31.19 -10.36 18.79
CA GLU A 161 31.60 -10.29 17.38
C GLU A 161 30.63 -11.05 16.46
N ASN A 162 30.13 -12.20 16.93
CA ASN A 162 29.15 -13.02 16.20
C ASN A 162 27.74 -12.39 16.09
N THR A 163 27.44 -11.31 16.82
CA THR A 163 26.14 -10.63 16.79
C THR A 163 26.18 -9.31 16.04
N LEU A 164 27.35 -8.89 15.55
CA LEU A 164 27.53 -7.66 14.79
C LEU A 164 26.88 -7.75 13.40
N PHE A 165 26.12 -6.73 13.02
CA PHE A 165 25.59 -6.61 11.68
C PHE A 165 26.70 -6.24 10.69
N THR A 166 26.86 -7.06 9.65
CA THR A 166 27.90 -6.90 8.63
C THR A 166 27.46 -6.06 7.43
N GLU A 167 26.15 -5.90 7.23
CA GLU A 167 25.59 -5.13 6.11
C GLU A 167 25.56 -3.62 6.41
N GLY A 168 25.89 -2.81 5.41
CA GLY A 168 25.77 -1.35 5.46
C GLY A 168 24.31 -0.90 5.35
N CYS A 169 23.89 0.07 6.17
CA CYS A 169 22.50 0.52 6.16
C CYS A 169 22.07 1.18 4.86
N GLN A 170 22.98 1.76 4.09
CA GLN A 170 22.65 2.31 2.78
C GLN A 170 22.09 1.23 1.85
N GLN A 171 22.72 0.05 1.80
CA GLN A 171 22.29 -1.06 0.95
C GLN A 171 21.04 -1.74 1.52
N ALA A 172 20.99 -1.97 2.84
CA ALA A 172 19.84 -2.61 3.49
C ALA A 172 18.55 -1.79 3.34
N VAL A 173 18.62 -0.46 3.49
CA VAL A 173 17.47 0.43 3.30
C VAL A 173 16.99 0.40 1.85
N GLN A 174 17.89 0.37 0.87
CA GLN A 174 17.53 0.28 -0.55
C GLN A 174 16.86 -1.06 -0.86
N ALA A 175 17.38 -2.16 -0.35
CA ALA A 175 16.84 -3.50 -0.56
C ALA A 175 15.42 -3.65 0.04
N HIS A 176 15.21 -3.19 1.27
CA HIS A 176 13.86 -3.19 1.84
C HIS A 176 12.90 -2.21 1.14
N ALA A 177 13.40 -1.06 0.68
CA ALA A 177 12.58 -0.14 -0.12
C ALA A 177 12.15 -0.77 -1.45
N THR A 178 13.03 -1.51 -2.14
CA THR A 178 12.66 -2.22 -3.38
C THR A 178 11.60 -3.29 -3.14
N ASP A 179 11.73 -4.08 -2.08
CA ASP A 179 10.80 -5.18 -1.79
C ASP A 179 9.41 -4.65 -1.42
N ASN A 180 9.34 -3.63 -0.56
CA ASN A 180 8.08 -3.03 -0.14
C ASN A 180 7.37 -2.32 -1.32
N VAL A 181 8.13 -1.59 -2.14
CA VAL A 181 7.59 -0.94 -3.35
C VAL A 181 7.07 -1.98 -4.34
N ALA A 182 7.80 -3.09 -4.55
CA ALA A 182 7.37 -4.16 -5.45
C ALA A 182 6.06 -4.80 -4.97
N ILE A 183 5.96 -5.16 -3.69
CA ILE A 183 4.73 -5.71 -3.09
C ILE A 183 3.58 -4.71 -3.22
N GLY A 184 3.81 -3.44 -2.89
CA GLY A 184 2.81 -2.38 -3.00
C GLY A 184 2.31 -2.18 -4.44
N LEU A 185 3.20 -2.25 -5.43
CA LEU A 185 2.84 -2.19 -6.84
C LEU A 185 2.01 -3.41 -7.28
N ILE A 186 2.39 -4.62 -6.88
CA ILE A 186 1.65 -5.85 -7.19
C ILE A 186 0.22 -5.75 -6.68
N ILE A 187 0.04 -5.31 -5.42
CA ILE A 187 -1.30 -5.15 -4.83
C ILE A 187 -2.11 -4.09 -5.58
N LYS A 188 -1.50 -2.96 -5.96
CA LYS A 188 -2.18 -1.91 -6.75
C LYS A 188 -2.63 -2.40 -8.13
N TRP A 189 -1.78 -3.15 -8.84
CA TRP A 189 -2.14 -3.75 -10.13
C TRP A 189 -3.27 -4.78 -10.00
N LEU A 190 -3.20 -5.61 -8.96
CA LEU A 190 -4.23 -6.60 -8.67
C LEU A 190 -5.57 -5.92 -8.32
N LEU A 191 -5.54 -4.86 -7.51
CA LEU A 191 -6.71 -4.04 -7.19
C LEU A 191 -7.33 -3.45 -8.46
N LEU A 192 -6.53 -2.84 -9.32
CA LEU A 192 -6.97 -2.23 -10.58
C LEU A 192 -7.66 -3.24 -11.51
N LEU A 193 -7.12 -4.46 -11.62
CA LEU A 193 -7.71 -5.52 -12.44
C LEU A 193 -9.09 -5.95 -11.89
N VAL A 194 -9.19 -6.13 -10.58
CA VAL A 194 -10.45 -6.54 -9.94
C VAL A 194 -11.49 -5.41 -10.02
N GLU A 195 -11.11 -4.15 -9.83
CA GLU A 195 -11.99 -2.99 -9.97
C GLU A 195 -12.53 -2.85 -11.39
N PHE A 196 -11.69 -3.04 -12.41
CA PHE A 196 -12.13 -3.02 -13.80
C PHE A 196 -13.15 -4.13 -14.09
N GLY A 197 -12.91 -5.34 -13.58
CA GLY A 197 -13.86 -6.45 -13.66
C GLY A 197 -15.18 -6.13 -12.96
N ALA A 198 -15.12 -5.55 -11.76
CA ALA A 198 -16.29 -5.15 -10.98
C ALA A 198 -17.11 -4.05 -11.68
N LEU A 199 -16.43 -3.05 -12.27
CA LEU A 199 -17.04 -1.98 -13.06
C LEU A 199 -17.78 -2.54 -14.28
N GLY A 200 -17.16 -3.44 -15.03
CA GLY A 200 -17.77 -4.10 -16.17
C GLY A 200 -19.01 -4.92 -15.77
N ALA A 201 -18.90 -5.70 -14.70
CA ALA A 201 -20.03 -6.48 -14.20
C ALA A 201 -21.18 -5.58 -13.69
N ALA A 202 -20.86 -4.50 -12.98
CA ALA A 202 -21.83 -3.56 -12.41
C ALA A 202 -22.59 -2.78 -13.47
N THR A 203 -21.88 -2.26 -14.47
CA THR A 203 -22.50 -1.54 -15.59
C THR A 203 -23.41 -2.46 -16.40
N HIS A 204 -22.98 -3.68 -16.69
CA HIS A 204 -23.81 -4.66 -17.37
C HIS A 204 -25.06 -5.04 -16.55
N LEU A 205 -24.92 -5.20 -15.22
CA LEU A 205 -26.04 -5.46 -14.32
C LEU A 205 -27.02 -4.27 -14.30
N GLY A 206 -26.51 -3.05 -14.17
CA GLY A 206 -27.30 -1.81 -14.16
C GLY A 206 -28.10 -1.61 -15.44
N ILE A 207 -27.48 -1.82 -16.61
CA ILE A 207 -28.16 -1.74 -17.91
C ILE A 207 -29.24 -2.83 -18.02
N THR A 208 -28.93 -4.06 -17.61
CA THR A 208 -29.89 -5.18 -17.67
C THR A 208 -31.12 -4.92 -16.80
N VAL A 209 -30.91 -4.46 -15.55
CA VAL A 209 -31.99 -4.10 -14.62
C VAL A 209 -32.80 -2.92 -15.15
N ARG A 210 -32.13 -1.87 -15.68
CA ARG A 210 -32.81 -0.70 -16.24
C ARG A 210 -33.68 -1.05 -17.43
N ASN A 211 -33.20 -1.92 -18.31
CA ASN A 211 -33.96 -2.39 -19.47
C ASN A 211 -35.15 -3.24 -19.05
N LYS A 212 -35.01 -4.08 -18.02
CA LYS A 212 -36.13 -4.85 -17.46
C LYS A 212 -37.22 -3.93 -16.88
N LEU A 213 -36.84 -2.95 -16.04
CA LEU A 213 -37.76 -1.97 -15.45
C LEU A 213 -38.44 -1.06 -16.50
N ARG A 214 -37.79 -0.81 -17.65
CA ARG A 214 -38.45 -0.12 -18.76
C ARG A 214 -39.51 -0.99 -19.41
N ARG A 215 -39.23 -2.29 -19.65
CA ARG A 215 -40.20 -3.23 -20.26
C ARG A 215 -41.42 -3.48 -19.38
N GLU A 216 -41.30 -3.42 -18.06
CA GLU A 216 -42.43 -3.60 -17.14
C GLU A 216 -43.35 -2.37 -17.04
N ARG A 217 -42.92 -1.21 -17.58
CA ARG A 217 -43.73 0.03 -17.60
C ARG A 217 -44.51 0.23 -18.90
N PHE A 218 -44.30 -0.61 -19.91
CA PHE A 218 -45.02 -0.63 -21.18
C PHE A 218 -45.80 -1.93 -21.29
#